data_AF-A0A8M1KBV0-F1
#
_entry.id   AF-A0A8M1KBV0-F1
#
_cell.length_a   1.000
_cell.length_b   1.000
_cell.length_c   1.000
_cell.angle_alpha   90.00
_cell.angle_beta   90.00
_cell.angle_gamma   90.00
#
_symmetry.space_group_name_H-M   'P 1'
#
loop_
_entity.id
_entity.type
_entity.pdbx_description
1 polymer ?
#
loop_
_entity_poly.entity_id
_entity_poly.type
_entity_poly.pdbx_seq_one_letter_code
_entity_poly.pdbx_strand_id
1 'polypeptide(L)'
;MDKHLSPGCHGTDYTASQASSSRKPRTLGGAGSRHPSIEALDSPTGSHVEWCKQLIAATISRPVAPEPMARDYKALRDGNKLAQMEEAPRIPGESIKAIAKDVMYICPFSGAVSGTLTITNYKLYFKSLAREPPFLLDVNLGAISRLETIGVQNHGENTRGLEIVCKDLRHPRFAYKKEEQSKLQILEMLTRYAFPLSHDLPLFAFLYQEKFPEDGWKVYDPAVEYKRQGLPNESWIISKINCSYEVCDTYPALLVVPSSISDVELKKVATFRAKHRIPVLSWIHPESQAAIIRCGQPQVGLSDRRCKEDERYLQIILDANAQSHKLTIFDARQSSVADTNKAKDGGYESESFYPNVELNFLEIPNIHVMRESLRKLKEVVYPAIDEAHWLSAVDATH
;
A
#
# COMPACT_ATOMS: atom_id res chain seq x y z
N MET A 1 -26.35 -3.28 -26.28
CA MET A 1 -27.08 -2.18 -25.62
C MET A 1 -27.21 -2.58 -24.17
N ASP A 2 -26.32 -2.10 -23.31
CA ASP A 2 -26.53 -2.09 -21.86
C ASP A 2 -25.62 -0.98 -21.31
N LYS A 3 -26.24 0.14 -20.95
CA LYS A 3 -25.59 1.30 -20.35
C LYS A 3 -25.50 1.03 -18.85
N HIS A 4 -24.30 0.81 -18.34
CA HIS A 4 -24.07 0.89 -16.90
C HIS A 4 -24.19 2.36 -16.46
N LEU A 5 -25.23 2.63 -15.67
CA LEU A 5 -25.49 3.89 -14.98
C LEU A 5 -24.44 4.11 -13.88
N SER A 6 -23.67 5.18 -14.00
CA SER A 6 -22.87 5.72 -12.90
C SER A 6 -23.80 6.25 -11.80
N PRO A 7 -23.46 6.10 -10.50
CA PRO A 7 -24.27 6.67 -9.43
C PRO A 7 -24.19 8.20 -9.47
N GLY A 8 -25.35 8.85 -9.64
CA GLY A 8 -25.47 10.30 -9.65
C GLY A 8 -25.12 10.91 -8.30
N CYS A 9 -24.28 11.95 -8.32
CA CYS A 9 -24.07 12.85 -7.20
C CYS A 9 -25.35 13.69 -6.99
N HIS A 10 -26.26 13.24 -6.14
CA HIS A 10 -27.41 14.04 -5.74
C HIS A 10 -26.96 15.26 -4.91
N GLY A 11 -27.45 16.44 -5.32
CA GLY A 11 -27.21 17.71 -4.67
C GLY A 11 -28.00 17.83 -3.37
N THR A 12 -27.35 18.39 -2.35
CA THR A 12 -28.02 19.06 -1.24
C THR A 12 -27.48 20.48 -1.21
N ASP A 13 -28.33 21.44 -1.56
CA ASP A 13 -28.08 22.86 -1.40
C ASP A 13 -28.11 23.19 0.09
N TYR A 14 -26.98 23.62 0.65
CA TYR A 14 -26.91 24.17 2.00
C TYR A 14 -26.86 25.69 1.91
N THR A 15 -27.99 26.34 2.17
CA THR A 15 -28.09 27.78 2.40
C THR A 15 -27.52 28.12 3.79
N ALA A 16 -26.49 28.96 3.84
CA ALA A 16 -25.89 29.45 5.08
C ALA A 16 -26.76 30.54 5.74
N SER A 17 -27.17 30.33 6.98
CA SER A 17 -27.76 31.35 7.84
C SER A 17 -26.68 32.01 8.72
N GLN A 18 -26.52 33.33 8.59
CA GLN A 18 -25.63 34.16 9.40
C GLN A 18 -26.12 34.23 10.87
N ALA A 19 -25.20 34.05 11.81
CA ALA A 19 -25.38 34.50 13.19
C ALA A 19 -24.10 35.19 13.68
N SER A 20 -24.20 36.50 13.84
CA SER A 20 -23.20 37.38 14.42
C SER A 20 -23.06 37.15 15.92
N SER A 21 -21.84 37.01 16.43
CA SER A 21 -21.58 37.42 17.82
C SER A 21 -20.18 38.04 17.95
N SER A 22 -20.21 39.29 18.42
CA SER A 22 -19.08 40.13 18.75
C SER A 22 -18.55 39.81 20.14
N ARG A 23 -17.23 39.69 20.32
CA ARG A 23 -16.54 40.12 21.55
C ARG A 23 -15.04 40.34 21.32
N LYS A 24 -14.58 41.53 21.70
CA LYS A 24 -13.18 42.00 21.72
C LYS A 24 -12.60 41.92 23.16
N PRO A 25 -11.28 42.09 23.33
CA PRO A 25 -10.43 41.32 24.25
C PRO A 25 -9.89 42.14 25.44
N ARG A 26 -9.12 41.49 26.34
CA ARG A 26 -8.16 42.07 27.33
C ARG A 26 -7.65 40.94 28.25
N THR A 27 -6.44 40.87 28.83
CA THR A 27 -5.12 41.51 28.67
C THR A 27 -4.12 40.76 29.59
N LEU A 28 -2.83 40.90 29.28
CA LEU A 28 -1.60 40.44 29.96
C LEU A 28 -1.44 40.63 31.49
N GLY A 29 -0.59 39.76 32.06
CA GLY A 29 0.19 39.89 33.31
C GLY A 29 0.67 38.50 33.76
N GLY A 30 1.88 38.22 34.24
CA GLY A 30 3.08 38.95 34.62
C GLY A 30 4.13 37.91 35.08
N ALA A 31 5.40 38.32 35.17
CA ALA A 31 6.59 37.47 35.31
C ALA A 31 6.73 36.67 36.63
N GLY A 32 7.48 35.56 36.56
CA GLY A 32 8.00 34.82 37.72
C GLY A 32 9.19 33.93 37.34
N SER A 33 10.33 34.16 38.00
CA SER A 33 11.65 33.54 37.83
C SER A 33 11.73 32.11 38.41
N ARG A 34 12.48 31.20 37.75
CA ARG A 34 13.00 29.96 38.36
C ARG A 34 14.37 29.55 37.80
N HIS A 35 15.20 29.04 38.72
CA HIS A 35 16.53 28.44 38.54
C HIS A 35 16.51 27.17 37.66
N PRO A 36 17.67 26.73 37.12
CA PRO A 36 17.73 25.60 36.19
C PRO A 36 17.77 24.26 36.94
N SER A 37 16.76 23.44 36.72
CA SER A 37 16.75 22.03 37.09
C SER A 37 16.80 21.18 35.82
N ILE A 38 17.81 20.32 35.75
CA ILE A 38 18.02 19.32 34.70
C ILE A 38 16.87 18.31 34.79
N GLU A 39 15.98 18.32 33.80
CA GLU A 39 14.99 17.26 33.57
C GLU A 39 15.34 16.53 32.27
N ALA A 40 15.43 15.20 32.38
CA ALA A 40 15.67 14.29 31.27
C ALA A 40 14.48 14.33 30.30
N LEU A 41 14.77 14.51 29.01
CA LEU A 41 13.81 14.32 27.93
C LEU A 41 13.52 12.82 27.78
N ASP A 42 12.38 12.38 28.31
CA ASP A 42 11.75 11.12 27.87
C ASP A 42 11.23 11.31 26.44
N SER A 43 11.85 10.59 25.51
CA SER A 43 11.42 10.50 24.11
C SER A 43 10.10 9.72 24.02
N PRO A 44 9.07 10.20 23.28
CA PRO A 44 7.78 9.53 23.17
C PRO A 44 7.80 8.25 22.29
N THR A 45 8.98 7.73 21.96
CA THR A 45 9.16 6.52 21.14
C THR A 45 8.98 5.22 21.91
N GLY A 46 9.06 5.23 23.25
CA GLY A 46 8.93 4.02 24.08
C GLY A 46 7.51 3.46 24.18
N SER A 47 6.50 4.32 24.26
CA SER A 47 5.09 3.89 24.45
C SER A 47 4.49 3.24 23.20
N HIS A 48 4.93 3.66 22.00
CA HIS A 48 4.47 3.08 20.73
C HIS A 48 5.07 1.69 20.49
N VAL A 49 6.31 1.45 20.90
CA VAL A 49 6.97 0.14 20.81
C VAL A 49 6.35 -0.86 21.77
N GLU A 50 6.01 -0.43 23.00
CA GLU A 50 5.38 -1.30 23.99
C GLU A 50 3.92 -1.64 23.64
N TRP A 51 3.20 -0.71 23.00
CA TRP A 51 1.87 -0.95 22.44
C TRP A 51 1.90 -1.98 21.29
N CYS A 52 2.89 -1.90 20.39
CA CYS A 52 3.08 -2.89 19.32
C CYS A 52 3.41 -4.29 19.85
N LYS A 53 4.22 -4.41 20.91
CA LYS A 53 4.50 -5.70 21.56
C LYS A 53 3.25 -6.31 22.20
N GLN A 54 2.39 -5.49 22.82
CA GLN A 54 1.14 -5.95 23.44
C GLN A 54 0.13 -6.46 22.39
N LEU A 55 0.06 -5.85 21.20
CA LEU A 55 -0.78 -6.34 20.11
C LEU A 55 -0.31 -7.70 19.56
N ILE A 56 1.00 -7.92 19.46
CA ILE A 56 1.57 -9.20 19.01
C ILE A 56 1.32 -10.29 20.06
N ALA A 57 1.46 -9.99 21.36
CA ALA A 57 1.20 -10.94 22.44
C ALA A 57 -0.29 -11.32 22.57
N ALA A 58 -1.20 -10.37 22.35
CA ALA A 58 -2.66 -10.61 22.39
C ALA A 58 -3.17 -11.46 21.23
N THR A 59 -2.41 -11.54 20.13
CA THR A 59 -2.75 -12.38 18.97
C THR A 59 -2.31 -13.84 19.15
N ILE A 60 -1.40 -14.12 20.11
CA ILE A 60 -0.78 -15.44 20.30
C ILE A 60 -1.34 -16.20 21.52
N SER A 61 -2.16 -15.57 22.38
CA SER A 61 -2.61 -16.20 23.63
C SER A 61 -4.13 -16.11 23.85
N ARG A 62 -4.85 -17.11 23.32
CA ARG A 62 -6.16 -17.52 23.86
C ARG A 62 -6.19 -19.04 24.05
N PRO A 63 -6.06 -19.54 25.30
CA PRO A 63 -6.40 -20.92 25.61
C PRO A 63 -7.93 -21.04 25.75
N VAL A 64 -8.53 -22.00 25.05
CA VAL A 64 -9.92 -22.43 25.29
C VAL A 64 -9.87 -23.51 26.38
N ALA A 65 -10.58 -23.29 27.48
CA ALA A 65 -10.75 -24.28 28.55
C ALA A 65 -11.75 -25.38 28.12
N PRO A 66 -11.53 -26.68 28.44
CA PRO A 66 -12.52 -27.72 28.20
C PRO A 66 -13.34 -28.05 29.46
N GLU A 67 -14.67 -28.09 29.33
CA GLU A 67 -15.55 -28.78 30.29
C GLU A 67 -15.83 -30.24 29.86
N PRO A 68 -16.13 -31.14 30.81
CA PRO A 68 -15.99 -32.58 30.60
C PRO A 68 -17.28 -33.24 30.12
N MET A 69 -17.22 -34.07 29.07
CA MET A 69 -18.21 -35.12 28.87
C MET A 69 -17.61 -36.43 28.34
N ALA A 70 -17.89 -37.46 29.14
CA ALA A 70 -18.19 -38.85 28.81
C ALA A 70 -17.26 -39.61 27.84
N ARG A 71 -16.52 -40.53 28.46
CA ARG A 71 -15.93 -41.71 27.83
C ARG A 71 -17.06 -42.59 27.28
N ASP A 72 -17.08 -42.79 25.96
CA ASP A 72 -17.10 -44.09 25.28
C ASP A 72 -17.39 -43.84 23.79
N TYR A 73 -17.04 -44.81 22.92
CA TYR A 73 -16.94 -44.73 21.44
C TYR A 73 -15.59 -44.28 20.85
N LYS A 74 -14.51 -44.97 21.26
CA LYS A 74 -13.17 -44.95 20.66
C LYS A 74 -13.03 -46.11 19.66
N ALA A 75 -13.17 -45.86 18.35
CA ALA A 75 -12.59 -46.69 17.27
C ALA A 75 -12.97 -46.18 15.87
N LEU A 76 -14.20 -45.65 15.68
CA LEU A 76 -14.72 -45.25 14.36
C LEU A 76 -14.56 -43.74 14.06
N ARG A 77 -14.16 -42.93 15.06
CA ARG A 77 -14.02 -41.46 14.93
C ARG A 77 -12.58 -41.02 14.66
N ASP A 78 -11.59 -41.87 14.92
CA ASP A 78 -10.17 -41.50 14.82
C ASP A 78 -9.67 -41.40 13.38
N GLY A 79 -10.22 -42.22 12.46
CA GLY A 79 -9.93 -42.10 11.02
C GLY A 79 -10.41 -40.77 10.41
N ASN A 80 -11.60 -40.31 10.80
CA ASN A 80 -12.16 -39.03 10.34
C ASN A 80 -11.52 -37.81 11.03
N LYS A 81 -11.07 -37.95 12.29
CA LYS A 81 -10.34 -36.88 12.99
C LYS A 81 -8.93 -36.69 12.43
N LEU A 82 -8.20 -37.76 12.10
CA LEU A 82 -6.87 -37.64 11.49
C LEU A 82 -6.96 -36.99 10.09
N ALA A 83 -7.97 -37.37 9.30
CA ALA A 83 -8.26 -36.75 8.01
C ALA A 83 -8.65 -35.26 8.13
N GLN A 84 -9.51 -34.90 9.10
CA GLN A 84 -9.84 -33.49 9.40
C GLN A 84 -8.67 -32.69 9.97
N MET A 85 -7.73 -33.33 10.67
CA MET A 85 -6.55 -32.67 11.22
C MET A 85 -5.50 -32.35 10.15
N GLU A 86 -5.52 -33.00 8.98
CA GLU A 86 -4.60 -32.72 7.86
C GLU A 86 -5.10 -31.62 6.91
N GLU A 87 -6.40 -31.32 6.91
CA GLU A 87 -6.96 -30.34 5.97
C GLU A 87 -6.55 -28.89 6.30
N ALA A 88 -6.18 -28.15 5.25
CA ALA A 88 -5.88 -26.72 5.37
C ALA A 88 -7.09 -25.96 5.92
N PRO A 89 -6.93 -25.11 6.96
CA PRO A 89 -8.01 -24.23 7.41
C PRO A 89 -8.47 -23.34 6.25
N ARG A 90 -9.79 -23.17 6.10
CA ARG A 90 -10.39 -22.42 4.99
C ARG A 90 -11.17 -21.22 5.47
N ILE A 91 -11.04 -20.11 4.77
CA ILE A 91 -11.92 -18.94 4.92
C ILE A 91 -13.14 -19.05 3.99
N PRO A 92 -14.27 -18.36 4.28
CA PRO A 92 -15.44 -18.39 3.41
C PRO A 92 -15.10 -18.00 1.96
N GLY A 93 -15.47 -18.87 1.00
CA GLY A 93 -15.11 -18.73 -0.42
C GLY A 93 -13.84 -19.49 -0.84
N GLU A 94 -13.05 -19.97 0.13
CA GLU A 94 -11.86 -20.76 -0.12
C GLU A 94 -12.19 -22.23 -0.44
N SER A 95 -11.58 -22.76 -1.49
CA SER A 95 -11.74 -24.13 -1.95
C SER A 95 -10.39 -24.76 -2.30
N ILE A 96 -10.21 -26.02 -1.91
CA ILE A 96 -9.01 -26.80 -2.22
C ILE A 96 -8.98 -27.12 -3.71
N LYS A 97 -7.81 -26.97 -4.32
CA LYS A 97 -7.55 -27.18 -5.75
C LYS A 97 -6.60 -28.34 -6.02
N ALA A 98 -5.63 -28.54 -5.14
CA ALA A 98 -4.75 -29.70 -5.17
C ALA A 98 -4.25 -30.05 -3.77
N ILE A 99 -3.97 -31.33 -3.55
CA ILE A 99 -3.29 -31.86 -2.37
C ILE A 99 -2.23 -32.84 -2.87
N ALA A 100 -0.99 -32.72 -2.39
CA ALA A 100 0.00 -33.78 -2.52
C ALA A 100 0.63 -34.07 -1.17
N LYS A 101 0.71 -35.37 -0.91
CA LYS A 101 1.41 -35.95 0.24
C LYS A 101 2.87 -36.18 -0.12
N ASP A 102 3.67 -36.44 0.90
CA ASP A 102 5.10 -36.77 0.75
C ASP A 102 5.88 -35.72 -0.07
N VAL A 103 5.54 -34.44 0.17
CA VAL A 103 6.29 -33.29 -0.34
C VAL A 103 7.30 -32.89 0.72
N MET A 104 8.55 -32.71 0.34
CA MET A 104 9.60 -32.27 1.24
C MET A 104 9.73 -30.76 1.19
N TYR A 105 9.51 -30.07 2.30
CA TYR A 105 9.88 -28.67 2.45
C TYR A 105 11.33 -28.57 2.93
N ILE A 106 12.14 -27.75 2.24
CA ILE A 106 13.54 -27.50 2.59
C ILE A 106 13.59 -26.20 3.37
N CYS A 107 13.44 -26.29 4.70
CA CYS A 107 13.52 -25.13 5.59
C CYS A 107 14.99 -24.67 5.69
N PRO A 108 15.33 -23.43 5.35
CA PRO A 108 16.72 -22.97 5.47
C PRO A 108 17.20 -22.87 6.93
N PHE A 109 16.28 -22.83 7.89
CA PHE A 109 16.59 -22.66 9.32
C PHE A 109 16.63 -23.97 10.10
N SER A 110 15.86 -24.98 9.67
CA SER A 110 15.64 -26.19 10.46
C SER A 110 15.75 -27.48 9.65
N GLY A 111 16.24 -27.40 8.42
CA GLY A 111 16.43 -28.55 7.54
C GLY A 111 15.16 -29.07 6.87
N ALA A 112 15.29 -30.20 6.19
CA ALA A 112 14.21 -30.78 5.42
C ALA A 112 13.14 -31.44 6.29
N VAL A 113 11.87 -31.32 5.88
CA VAL A 113 10.74 -31.96 6.54
C VAL A 113 9.71 -32.42 5.50
N SER A 114 9.26 -33.67 5.59
CA SER A 114 8.21 -34.21 4.71
C SER A 114 6.83 -33.93 5.28
N GLY A 115 5.88 -33.60 4.41
CA GLY A 115 4.51 -33.30 4.82
C GLY A 115 3.54 -33.23 3.64
N THR A 116 2.39 -32.64 3.90
CA THR A 116 1.29 -32.48 2.94
C THR A 116 1.23 -31.03 2.46
N LEU A 117 1.30 -30.84 1.15
CA LEU A 117 1.14 -29.56 0.48
C LEU A 117 -0.28 -29.45 -0.09
N THR A 118 -1.01 -28.43 0.33
CA THR A 118 -2.36 -28.11 -0.12
C THR A 118 -2.36 -26.77 -0.84
N ILE A 119 -2.92 -26.73 -2.05
CA ILE A 119 -3.14 -25.50 -2.81
C ILE A 119 -4.64 -25.22 -2.81
N THR A 120 -5.03 -24.01 -2.43
CA THR A 120 -6.40 -23.52 -2.56
C THR A 120 -6.48 -22.45 -3.66
N ASN A 121 -7.64 -21.81 -3.83
CA ASN A 121 -7.76 -20.59 -4.63
C ASN A 121 -7.28 -19.31 -3.91
N TYR A 122 -6.70 -19.42 -2.71
CA TYR A 122 -6.25 -18.27 -1.90
C TYR A 122 -4.81 -18.43 -1.38
N LYS A 123 -4.42 -19.63 -0.94
CA LYS A 123 -3.13 -19.89 -0.30
C LYS A 123 -2.52 -21.22 -0.72
N LEU A 124 -1.21 -21.29 -0.49
CA LEU A 124 -0.44 -22.51 -0.39
C LEU A 124 -0.27 -22.82 1.10
N TYR A 125 -0.63 -24.02 1.51
CA TYR A 125 -0.58 -24.46 2.89
C TYR A 125 0.18 -25.78 2.98
N PHE A 126 1.31 -25.78 3.69
CA PHE A 126 2.10 -26.96 3.95
C PHE A 126 2.05 -27.31 5.44
N LYS A 127 1.79 -28.58 5.75
CA LYS A 127 1.74 -29.10 7.11
C LYS A 127 2.53 -30.39 7.23
N SER A 128 3.38 -30.48 8.24
CA SER A 128 4.05 -31.71 8.63
C SER A 128 3.81 -32.04 10.10
N LEU A 129 3.44 -33.30 10.34
CA LEU A 129 3.29 -33.88 11.67
C LEU A 129 4.59 -34.52 12.18
N ALA A 130 5.70 -34.42 11.44
CA ALA A 130 6.98 -35.01 11.83
C ALA A 130 7.66 -34.30 13.03
N ARG A 131 7.05 -33.21 13.53
CA ARG A 131 7.53 -32.42 14.66
C ARG A 131 6.36 -32.11 15.59
N GLU A 132 6.66 -31.90 16.87
CA GLU A 132 5.73 -31.34 17.85
C GLU A 132 6.28 -30.01 18.39
N PRO A 133 5.56 -28.88 18.22
CA PRO A 133 4.29 -28.73 17.48
C PRO A 133 4.45 -28.99 15.97
N PRO A 134 3.35 -29.29 15.24
CA PRO A 134 3.39 -29.50 13.79
C PRO A 134 4.05 -28.34 13.05
N PHE A 135 4.88 -28.66 12.06
CA PHE A 135 5.47 -27.65 11.20
C PHE A 135 4.40 -27.13 10.22
N LEU A 136 4.20 -25.81 10.19
CA LEU A 136 3.23 -25.15 9.33
C LEU A 136 3.91 -24.07 8.49
N LEU A 137 3.54 -24.02 7.22
CA LEU A 137 3.90 -22.94 6.31
C LEU A 137 2.63 -22.54 5.53
N ASP A 138 2.18 -21.32 5.76
CA ASP A 138 1.04 -20.71 5.08
C ASP A 138 1.54 -19.52 4.25
N VAL A 139 1.29 -19.56 2.93
CA VAL A 139 1.72 -18.55 1.96
C VAL A 139 0.51 -18.13 1.14
N ASN A 140 0.13 -16.86 1.25
CA ASN A 140 -0.88 -16.27 0.38
C ASN A 140 -0.42 -16.33 -1.08
N LEU A 141 -1.27 -16.81 -1.99
CA LEU A 141 -0.89 -16.96 -3.40
C LEU A 141 -0.55 -15.61 -4.07
N GLY A 142 -1.17 -14.51 -3.65
CA GLY A 142 -0.86 -13.16 -4.12
C GLY A 142 0.53 -12.65 -3.69
N ALA A 143 1.14 -13.25 -2.67
CA ALA A 143 2.51 -12.98 -2.27
C ALA A 143 3.53 -13.66 -3.19
N ILE A 144 3.12 -14.65 -4.00
CA ILE A 144 4.02 -15.31 -4.95
C ILE A 144 4.31 -14.36 -6.12
N SER A 145 5.61 -14.17 -6.38
CA SER A 145 6.09 -13.34 -7.49
C SER A 145 6.39 -14.21 -8.73
N ARG A 146 7.06 -15.34 -8.51
CA ARG A 146 7.41 -16.32 -9.56
C ARG A 146 7.68 -17.69 -8.96
N LEU A 147 7.64 -18.70 -9.83
CA LEU A 147 7.91 -20.10 -9.53
C LEU A 147 9.14 -20.55 -10.34
N GLU A 148 10.12 -21.14 -9.68
CA GLU A 148 11.35 -21.60 -10.32
C GLU A 148 11.52 -23.11 -10.09
N THR A 149 11.91 -23.85 -11.13
CA THR A 149 12.34 -25.24 -10.95
C THR A 149 13.81 -25.24 -10.55
N ILE A 150 14.14 -25.91 -9.44
CA ILE A 150 15.51 -26.03 -8.96
C ILE A 150 15.97 -27.49 -8.95
N GLY A 151 17.27 -27.71 -9.10
CA GLY A 151 17.89 -29.00 -8.83
C GLY A 151 18.01 -29.23 -7.31
N VAL A 152 17.79 -30.48 -6.87
CA VAL A 152 17.93 -30.85 -5.46
C VAL A 152 19.17 -31.71 -5.31
N GLN A 153 20.23 -31.17 -4.69
CA GLN A 153 21.47 -31.90 -4.44
C GLN A 153 21.22 -33.07 -3.46
N ASN A 154 21.95 -34.18 -3.60
CA ASN A 154 21.93 -35.36 -2.72
C ASN A 154 20.65 -36.23 -2.69
N HIS A 155 19.62 -35.93 -3.50
CA HIS A 155 18.37 -36.71 -3.53
C HIS A 155 18.14 -37.51 -4.84
N GLY A 156 19.22 -37.72 -5.62
CA GLY A 156 19.20 -38.51 -6.87
C GLY A 156 18.53 -37.81 -8.06
N GLU A 157 18.77 -38.31 -9.27
CA GLU A 157 18.24 -37.73 -10.53
C GLU A 157 16.70 -37.71 -10.63
N ASN A 158 16.02 -38.45 -9.76
CA ASN A 158 14.57 -38.60 -9.76
C ASN A 158 13.80 -37.58 -8.89
N THR A 159 14.51 -36.61 -8.29
CA THR A 159 13.92 -35.56 -7.45
C THR A 159 13.91 -34.23 -8.20
N ARG A 160 12.77 -33.53 -8.19
CA ARG A 160 12.59 -32.19 -8.74
C ARG A 160 12.33 -31.20 -7.62
N GLY A 161 12.95 -30.03 -7.69
CA GLY A 161 12.74 -28.95 -6.75
C GLY A 161 11.86 -27.84 -7.31
N LEU A 162 11.14 -27.16 -6.43
CA LEU A 162 10.36 -25.97 -6.69
C LEU A 162 10.76 -24.89 -5.69
N GLU A 163 11.21 -23.74 -6.19
CA GLU A 163 11.43 -22.53 -5.41
C GLU A 163 10.31 -21.53 -5.68
N ILE A 164 9.69 -21.05 -4.61
CA ILE A 164 8.61 -20.06 -4.66
C ILE A 164 9.20 -18.73 -4.23
N VAL A 165 9.39 -17.82 -5.18
CA VAL A 165 9.94 -16.49 -4.89
C VAL A 165 8.79 -15.59 -4.47
N CYS A 166 8.78 -15.17 -3.20
CA CYS A 166 7.70 -14.34 -2.66
C CYS A 166 8.09 -12.84 -2.62
N LYS A 167 7.06 -11.99 -2.59
CA LYS A 167 7.12 -10.53 -2.47
C LYS A 167 7.41 -10.07 -1.05
N ASP A 168 7.16 -10.93 -0.06
CA ASP A 168 7.41 -10.71 1.37
C ASP A 168 8.83 -11.14 1.80
N LEU A 169 9.78 -11.10 0.85
CA LEU A 169 11.20 -11.44 1.02
C LEU A 169 11.51 -12.93 1.27
N ARG A 170 10.52 -13.82 1.40
CA ARG A 170 10.73 -15.25 1.64
C ARG A 170 10.87 -16.09 0.36
N HIS A 171 11.60 -17.21 0.45
CA HIS A 171 11.75 -18.20 -0.63
C HIS A 171 11.48 -19.62 -0.14
N PRO A 172 10.21 -20.06 -0.02
CA PRO A 172 9.92 -21.45 0.26
C PRO A 172 10.43 -22.39 -0.84
N ARG A 173 11.15 -23.44 -0.44
CA ARG A 173 11.68 -24.47 -1.35
C ARG A 173 11.06 -25.81 -1.04
N PHE A 174 10.59 -26.50 -2.07
CA PHE A 174 10.01 -27.83 -1.98
C PHE A 174 10.76 -28.80 -2.89
N ALA A 175 10.78 -30.07 -2.52
CA ALA A 175 11.31 -31.17 -3.31
C ALA A 175 10.29 -32.31 -3.38
N TYR A 176 10.22 -32.95 -4.55
CA TYR A 176 9.28 -34.04 -4.82
C TYR A 176 9.83 -35.02 -5.86
N LYS A 177 9.37 -36.29 -5.83
CA LYS A 177 9.75 -37.33 -6.79
C LYS A 177 9.05 -37.14 -8.14
N LYS A 178 9.73 -37.37 -9.28
CA LYS A 178 9.23 -37.10 -10.64
C LYS A 178 8.09 -38.04 -11.10
N GLU A 179 8.01 -39.25 -10.56
CA GLU A 179 7.13 -40.32 -11.05
C GLU A 179 5.64 -40.17 -10.65
N GLU A 180 5.30 -39.13 -9.89
CA GLU A 180 3.95 -38.97 -9.32
C GLU A 180 3.13 -37.90 -10.06
N GLN A 181 2.13 -38.36 -10.83
CA GLN A 181 1.20 -37.52 -11.60
C GLN A 181 0.54 -36.40 -10.75
N SER A 182 0.25 -36.68 -9.46
CA SER A 182 -0.36 -35.74 -8.50
C SER A 182 0.52 -34.50 -8.25
N LYS A 183 1.84 -34.59 -8.45
CA LYS A 183 2.79 -33.49 -8.21
C LYS A 183 2.94 -32.57 -9.43
N LEU A 184 2.69 -33.07 -10.65
CA LEU A 184 2.52 -32.21 -11.84
C LEU A 184 1.25 -31.36 -11.72
N GLN A 185 0.17 -31.96 -11.21
CA GLN A 185 -1.09 -31.26 -10.93
C GLN A 185 -0.91 -30.13 -9.92
N ILE A 186 -0.04 -30.28 -8.91
CA ILE A 186 0.28 -29.18 -7.98
C ILE A 186 0.89 -27.99 -8.68
N LEU A 187 1.91 -28.19 -9.51
CA LEU A 187 2.60 -27.07 -10.16
C LEU A 187 1.64 -26.34 -11.11
N GLU A 188 0.81 -27.09 -11.81
CA GLU A 188 -0.25 -26.55 -12.67
C GLU A 188 -1.25 -25.71 -11.85
N MET A 189 -1.81 -26.27 -10.78
CA MET A 189 -2.76 -25.55 -9.93
C MET A 189 -2.12 -24.34 -9.25
N LEU A 190 -0.90 -24.48 -8.74
CA LEU A 190 -0.16 -23.37 -8.14
C LEU A 190 0.06 -22.24 -9.13
N THR A 191 0.50 -22.54 -10.36
CA THR A 191 0.69 -21.54 -11.41
C THR A 191 -0.63 -20.85 -11.76
N ARG A 192 -1.69 -21.64 -11.93
CA ARG A 192 -3.02 -21.15 -12.29
C ARG A 192 -3.62 -20.21 -11.23
N TYR A 193 -3.54 -20.57 -9.95
CA TYR A 193 -4.17 -19.81 -8.86
C TYR A 193 -3.25 -18.75 -8.23
N ALA A 194 -1.92 -18.84 -8.38
CA ALA A 194 -1.00 -17.75 -8.02
C ALA A 194 -1.04 -16.58 -9.01
N PHE A 195 -1.36 -16.87 -10.28
CA PHE A 195 -1.45 -15.86 -11.34
C PHE A 195 -2.84 -15.89 -12.00
N PRO A 196 -3.92 -15.61 -11.25
CA PRO A 196 -5.29 -15.82 -11.74
C PRO A 196 -5.62 -14.96 -12.96
N LEU A 197 -5.14 -13.71 -13.00
CA LEU A 197 -5.36 -12.81 -14.14
C LEU A 197 -4.69 -13.29 -15.43
N SER A 198 -3.57 -14.01 -15.34
CA SER A 198 -2.90 -14.62 -16.49
C SER A 198 -3.60 -15.89 -17.00
N HIS A 199 -4.62 -16.36 -16.29
CA HIS A 199 -5.36 -17.61 -16.56
C HIS A 199 -6.87 -17.39 -16.59
N ASP A 200 -7.32 -16.15 -16.85
CA ASP A 200 -8.73 -15.77 -16.94
C ASP A 200 -9.56 -16.17 -15.70
N LEU A 201 -8.94 -16.13 -14.52
CA LEU A 201 -9.58 -16.38 -13.23
C LEU A 201 -9.77 -15.08 -12.45
N PRO A 202 -10.84 -14.98 -11.63
CA PRO A 202 -11.01 -13.84 -10.74
C PRO A 202 -9.96 -13.86 -9.62
N LEU A 203 -9.58 -12.67 -9.15
CA LEU A 203 -8.85 -12.55 -7.88
C LEU A 203 -9.71 -13.09 -6.74
N PHE A 204 -9.07 -13.69 -5.73
CA PHE A 204 -9.78 -14.26 -4.57
C PHE A 204 -10.65 -13.23 -3.84
N ALA A 205 -10.32 -11.93 -3.91
CA ALA A 205 -11.12 -10.84 -3.35
C ALA A 205 -12.59 -10.87 -3.82
N PHE A 206 -12.89 -11.36 -5.04
CA PHE A 206 -14.26 -11.49 -5.55
C PHE A 206 -14.96 -12.79 -5.13
N LEU A 207 -14.21 -13.74 -4.56
CA LEU A 207 -14.72 -15.03 -4.09
C LEU A 207 -14.88 -15.07 -2.57
N TYR A 208 -14.19 -14.19 -1.86
CA TYR A 208 -14.20 -14.09 -0.40
C TYR A 208 -15.57 -13.67 0.14
N GLN A 209 -16.06 -14.39 1.15
CA GLN A 209 -17.44 -14.25 1.65
C GLN A 209 -17.53 -13.97 3.17
N GLU A 210 -16.42 -13.68 3.83
CA GLU A 210 -16.46 -13.35 5.26
C GLU A 210 -17.17 -12.01 5.48
N LYS A 211 -17.88 -11.91 6.60
CA LYS A 211 -18.62 -10.71 6.97
C LYS A 211 -18.03 -10.12 8.23
N PHE A 212 -17.77 -8.82 8.18
CA PHE A 212 -17.33 -8.03 9.32
C PHE A 212 -18.48 -7.13 9.79
N PRO A 213 -18.54 -6.78 11.09
CA PRO A 213 -19.54 -5.85 11.61
C PRO A 213 -19.45 -4.47 10.95
N GLU A 214 -18.22 -4.04 10.64
CA GLU A 214 -17.91 -2.75 10.04
C GLU A 214 -17.72 -2.86 8.52
N ASP A 215 -18.31 -1.93 7.79
CA ASP A 215 -18.15 -1.82 6.34
C ASP A 215 -16.95 -0.92 6.00
N GLY A 216 -15.81 -1.55 5.71
CA GLY A 216 -14.56 -0.87 5.38
C GLY A 216 -14.66 0.09 4.18
N TRP A 217 -15.61 -0.10 3.27
CA TRP A 217 -15.82 0.79 2.12
C TRP A 217 -16.41 2.14 2.50
N LYS A 218 -16.98 2.28 3.70
CA LYS A 218 -17.59 3.52 4.21
C LYS A 218 -16.66 4.33 5.12
N VAL A 219 -15.44 3.83 5.37
CA VAL A 219 -14.48 4.49 6.26
C VAL A 219 -14.05 5.85 5.71
N TYR A 220 -13.89 5.96 4.38
CA TYR A 220 -13.46 7.18 3.73
C TYR A 220 -14.60 7.82 2.94
N ASP A 221 -15.01 9.01 3.36
CA ASP A 221 -15.88 9.91 2.61
C ASP A 221 -15.09 11.20 2.27
N PRO A 222 -14.85 11.48 0.98
CA PRO A 222 -14.07 12.66 0.59
C PRO A 222 -14.68 13.99 1.08
N ALA A 223 -16.01 14.12 1.08
CA ALA A 223 -16.68 15.34 1.50
C ALA A 223 -16.55 15.55 3.01
N VAL A 224 -16.65 14.47 3.80
CA VAL A 224 -16.41 14.51 5.25
C VAL A 224 -14.95 14.86 5.56
N GLU A 225 -13.98 14.30 4.83
CA GLU A 225 -12.57 14.64 5.02
C GLU A 225 -12.27 16.10 4.68
N TYR A 226 -12.80 16.64 3.58
CA TYR A 226 -12.65 18.06 3.26
C TYR A 226 -13.33 18.95 4.31
N LYS A 227 -14.52 18.58 4.79
CA LYS A 227 -15.19 19.30 5.87
C LYS A 227 -14.36 19.30 7.16
N ARG A 228 -13.69 18.20 7.49
CA ARG A 228 -12.77 18.11 8.65
C ARG A 228 -11.62 19.10 8.53
N GLN A 229 -11.17 19.42 7.31
CA GLN A 229 -10.15 20.42 7.01
C GLN A 229 -10.69 21.86 6.92
N GLY A 230 -11.99 22.09 7.12
CA GLY A 230 -12.61 23.42 7.02
C GLY A 230 -12.93 23.85 5.57
N LEU A 231 -13.11 22.90 4.66
CA LEU A 231 -13.42 23.13 3.25
C LEU A 231 -14.87 22.75 2.91
N PRO A 232 -15.50 23.40 1.90
CA PRO A 232 -14.99 24.56 1.16
C PRO A 232 -14.93 25.82 2.03
N ASN A 233 -14.19 26.83 1.56
CA ASN A 233 -14.10 28.14 2.20
C ASN A 233 -14.04 29.26 1.13
N GLU A 234 -13.69 30.49 1.51
CA GLU A 234 -13.64 31.64 0.59
C GLU A 234 -12.62 31.44 -0.54
N SER A 235 -11.49 30.78 -0.27
CA SER A 235 -10.39 30.58 -1.22
C SER A 235 -10.48 29.27 -2.01
N TRP A 236 -11.20 28.26 -1.50
CA TRP A 236 -11.19 26.89 -2.04
C TRP A 236 -12.60 26.30 -2.14
N ILE A 237 -12.90 25.68 -3.28
CA ILE A 237 -14.17 25.00 -3.55
C ILE A 237 -13.97 23.49 -3.77
N ILE A 238 -15.02 22.71 -3.47
CA ILE A 238 -15.10 21.30 -3.86
C ILE A 238 -15.72 21.24 -5.26
N SER A 239 -14.90 21.07 -6.28
CA SER A 239 -15.33 20.97 -7.67
C SER A 239 -15.79 19.55 -8.03
N LYS A 240 -16.87 19.49 -8.82
CA LYS A 240 -17.41 18.26 -9.43
C LYS A 240 -16.95 18.09 -10.88
N ILE A 241 -16.01 18.90 -11.36
CA ILE A 241 -15.55 18.87 -12.76
C ILE A 241 -15.05 17.48 -13.21
N ASN A 242 -14.57 16.67 -12.28
CA ASN A 242 -14.07 15.32 -12.54
C ASN A 242 -15.04 14.20 -12.11
N CYS A 243 -16.32 14.48 -11.88
CA CYS A 243 -17.25 13.47 -11.37
C CYS A 243 -17.46 12.28 -12.31
N SER A 244 -17.27 12.49 -13.63
CA SER A 244 -17.29 11.45 -14.66
C SER A 244 -15.89 10.96 -15.05
N TYR A 245 -14.83 11.40 -14.35
CA TYR A 245 -13.43 11.06 -14.63
C TYR A 245 -12.92 11.53 -16.01
N GLU A 246 -13.62 12.45 -16.68
CA GLU A 246 -13.27 12.96 -18.01
C GLU A 246 -12.09 13.94 -18.01
N VAL A 247 -11.89 14.70 -16.93
CA VAL A 247 -10.76 15.63 -16.83
C VAL A 247 -9.47 14.88 -16.52
N CYS A 248 -9.53 13.96 -15.55
CA CYS A 248 -8.41 13.09 -15.20
C CYS A 248 -8.93 11.75 -14.68
N ASP A 249 -8.74 10.71 -15.47
CA ASP A 249 -9.20 9.34 -15.24
C ASP A 249 -8.57 8.66 -14.01
N THR A 250 -7.47 9.22 -13.52
CA THR A 250 -6.67 8.67 -12.43
C THR A 250 -6.64 9.57 -11.19
N TYR A 251 -7.54 10.56 -11.15
CA TYR A 251 -7.86 11.39 -10.00
C TYR A 251 -9.22 11.02 -9.41
N PRO A 252 -9.53 11.43 -8.17
CA PRO A 252 -10.84 11.20 -7.58
C PRO A 252 -11.93 12.03 -8.29
N ALA A 253 -13.19 11.64 -8.07
CA ALA A 253 -14.36 12.31 -8.62
C ALA A 253 -14.53 13.76 -8.12
N LEU A 254 -14.19 14.00 -6.84
CA LEU A 254 -14.23 15.32 -6.21
C LEU A 254 -12.81 15.88 -6.11
N LEU A 255 -12.62 17.13 -6.54
CA LEU A 255 -11.34 17.82 -6.50
C LEU A 255 -11.49 19.14 -5.77
N VAL A 256 -10.57 19.45 -4.86
CA VAL A 256 -10.52 20.78 -4.25
C VAL A 256 -9.56 21.67 -5.03
N VAL A 257 -10.10 22.78 -5.53
CA VAL A 257 -9.44 23.76 -6.39
C VAL A 257 -9.75 25.18 -5.89
N PRO A 258 -8.96 26.19 -6.25
CA PRO A 258 -9.24 27.57 -5.87
C PRO A 258 -10.62 28.06 -6.35
N SER A 259 -11.27 28.93 -5.58
CA SER A 259 -12.62 29.42 -5.88
C SER A 259 -12.72 30.34 -7.11
N SER A 260 -11.62 30.98 -7.49
CA SER A 260 -11.59 32.00 -8.56
C SER A 260 -11.25 31.46 -9.95
N ILE A 261 -11.02 30.16 -10.10
CA ILE A 261 -10.70 29.52 -11.38
C ILE A 261 -11.97 29.03 -12.10
N SER A 262 -12.04 29.21 -13.42
CA SER A 262 -13.13 28.65 -14.23
C SER A 262 -12.85 27.20 -14.67
N ASP A 263 -13.91 26.42 -14.88
CA ASP A 263 -13.79 25.06 -15.43
C ASP A 263 -13.10 25.01 -16.80
N VAL A 264 -13.25 26.07 -17.61
CA VAL A 264 -12.61 26.19 -18.92
C VAL A 264 -11.10 26.36 -18.77
N GLU A 265 -10.65 27.20 -17.83
CA GLU A 265 -9.23 27.35 -17.52
C GLU A 265 -8.66 26.04 -16.94
N LEU A 266 -9.36 25.39 -16.00
CA LEU A 266 -8.94 24.11 -15.44
C LEU A 266 -8.71 23.03 -16.50
N LYS A 267 -9.58 22.95 -17.51
CA LYS A 267 -9.41 22.01 -18.63
C LYS A 267 -8.15 22.31 -19.44
N LYS A 268 -7.77 23.58 -19.61
CA LYS A 268 -6.51 23.95 -20.28
C LYS A 268 -5.30 23.60 -19.41
N VAL A 269 -5.34 23.87 -18.11
CA VAL A 269 -4.31 23.43 -17.15
C VAL A 269 -4.12 21.91 -17.23
N ALA A 270 -5.23 21.15 -17.31
CA ALA A 270 -5.20 19.71 -17.46
C ALA A 270 -4.46 19.26 -18.74
N THR A 271 -4.60 19.96 -19.86
CA THR A 271 -3.84 19.64 -21.08
C THR A 271 -2.33 19.89 -20.96
N PHE A 272 -1.89 20.72 -20.00
CA PHE A 272 -0.48 21.03 -19.80
C PHE A 272 0.18 20.18 -18.71
N ARG A 273 -0.61 19.51 -17.87
CA ARG A 273 -0.11 18.67 -16.78
C ARG A 273 -0.11 17.20 -17.21
N ALA A 274 1.00 16.50 -16.97
CA ALA A 274 1.15 15.11 -17.39
C ALA A 274 0.00 14.22 -16.86
N LYS A 275 -0.61 13.44 -17.76
CA LYS A 275 -1.81 12.60 -17.49
C LYS A 275 -3.00 13.40 -16.96
N HIS A 276 -3.07 14.68 -17.28
CA HIS A 276 -4.13 15.60 -16.86
C HIS A 276 -4.25 15.78 -15.33
N ARG A 277 -3.18 15.45 -14.60
CA ARG A 277 -3.12 15.56 -13.13
C ARG A 277 -2.85 17.01 -12.73
N ILE A 278 -3.88 17.84 -12.77
CA ILE A 278 -3.81 19.24 -12.37
C ILE A 278 -3.40 19.41 -10.88
N PRO A 279 -2.84 20.57 -10.48
CA PRO A 279 -2.63 20.88 -9.07
C PRO A 279 -3.95 20.91 -8.29
N VAL A 280 -4.05 20.04 -7.28
CA VAL A 280 -5.24 19.91 -6.41
C VAL A 280 -4.84 19.83 -4.94
N LEU A 281 -5.70 20.35 -4.07
CA LEU A 281 -5.48 20.37 -2.62
C LEU A 281 -5.53 18.96 -2.03
N SER A 282 -4.47 18.65 -1.27
CA SER A 282 -4.36 17.44 -0.46
C SER A 282 -4.58 17.74 1.02
N TRP A 283 -4.06 18.88 1.49
CA TRP A 283 -4.18 19.31 2.88
C TRP A 283 -4.11 20.83 2.99
N ILE A 284 -4.75 21.41 4.01
CA ILE A 284 -4.67 22.84 4.35
C ILE A 284 -4.45 23.05 5.86
N HIS A 285 -3.58 23.98 6.20
CA HIS A 285 -3.30 24.35 7.59
C HIS A 285 -4.47 25.15 8.17
N PRO A 286 -5.01 24.77 9.36
CA PRO A 286 -6.24 25.38 9.90
C PRO A 286 -6.12 26.88 10.21
N GLU A 287 -4.92 27.34 10.59
CA GLU A 287 -4.68 28.75 10.94
C GLU A 287 -4.06 29.57 9.81
N SER A 288 -2.84 29.22 9.38
CA SER A 288 -2.11 29.97 8.34
C SER A 288 -2.68 29.86 6.93
N GLN A 289 -3.60 28.94 6.67
CA GLN A 289 -4.15 28.63 5.34
C GLN A 289 -3.10 28.17 4.31
N ALA A 290 -1.88 27.80 4.75
CA ALA A 290 -0.89 27.17 3.88
C ALA A 290 -1.42 25.80 3.40
N ALA A 291 -1.36 25.56 2.09
CA ALA A 291 -1.91 24.36 1.46
C ALA A 291 -0.81 23.46 0.89
N ILE A 292 -0.98 22.14 1.03
CA ILE A 292 -0.21 21.12 0.33
C ILE A 292 -0.99 20.71 -0.92
N ILE A 293 -0.38 20.94 -2.07
CA ILE A 293 -0.96 20.71 -3.39
C ILE A 293 -0.15 19.61 -4.09
N ARG A 294 -0.84 18.75 -4.86
CA ARG A 294 -0.21 17.70 -5.67
C ARG A 294 -0.61 17.79 -7.13
N CYS A 295 0.31 17.47 -8.04
CA CYS A 295 0.08 17.48 -9.49
C CYS A 295 0.96 16.47 -10.22
N GLY A 296 0.75 16.32 -11.53
CA GLY A 296 1.74 15.79 -12.46
C GLY A 296 2.70 16.89 -12.94
N GLN A 297 3.87 16.48 -13.44
CA GLN A 297 4.84 17.40 -14.03
C GLN A 297 4.24 18.23 -15.18
N PRO A 298 4.68 19.48 -15.39
CA PRO A 298 4.26 20.28 -16.54
C PRO A 298 4.86 19.75 -17.85
N GLN A 299 4.17 19.95 -18.97
CA GLN A 299 4.58 19.52 -20.30
C GLN A 299 5.38 20.59 -21.07
N VAL A 300 6.42 21.12 -20.43
CA VAL A 300 7.26 22.20 -20.98
C VAL A 300 8.06 21.75 -22.21
N GLY A 301 8.63 20.55 -22.18
CA GLY A 301 9.47 20.02 -23.26
C GLY A 301 10.76 20.82 -23.49
N LEU A 302 11.47 20.48 -24.58
CA LEU A 302 12.72 21.13 -24.98
C LEU A 302 12.53 22.59 -25.44
N SER A 303 11.34 22.94 -25.91
CA SER A 303 11.02 24.28 -26.41
C SER A 303 10.51 25.24 -25.33
N ASP A 304 10.59 24.85 -24.06
CA ASP A 304 10.09 25.63 -22.92
C ASP A 304 8.64 26.12 -23.15
N ARG A 305 7.76 25.20 -23.60
CA ARG A 305 6.34 25.48 -23.79
C ARG A 305 5.74 26.01 -22.49
N ARG A 306 4.91 27.03 -22.63
CA ARG A 306 4.25 27.72 -21.54
C ARG A 306 2.73 27.56 -21.62
N CYS A 307 2.09 27.57 -20.46
CA CYS A 307 0.64 27.58 -20.35
C CYS A 307 0.25 28.75 -19.44
N LYS A 308 -0.36 29.79 -20.02
CA LYS A 308 -0.78 30.99 -19.29
C LYS A 308 -1.80 30.64 -18.21
N GLU A 309 -2.66 29.68 -18.49
CA GLU A 309 -3.64 29.18 -17.54
C GLU A 309 -3.00 28.43 -16.37
N ASP A 310 -1.93 27.66 -16.59
CA ASP A 310 -1.18 26.99 -15.50
C ASP A 310 -0.41 28.00 -14.64
N GLU A 311 0.29 28.95 -15.27
CA GLU A 311 0.98 30.05 -14.57
C GLU A 311 0.00 30.85 -13.69
N ARG A 312 -1.15 31.23 -14.26
CA ARG A 312 -2.23 31.91 -13.53
C ARG A 312 -2.80 31.03 -12.42
N TYR A 313 -2.96 29.74 -12.66
CA TYR A 313 -3.51 28.81 -11.68
C TYR A 313 -2.60 28.66 -10.46
N LEU A 314 -1.28 28.54 -10.66
CA LEU A 314 -0.32 28.54 -9.56
C LEU A 314 -0.27 29.89 -8.82
N GLN A 315 -0.44 31.00 -9.54
CA GLN A 315 -0.56 32.32 -8.89
C GLN A 315 -1.81 32.41 -8.02
N ILE A 316 -2.96 31.91 -8.47
CA ILE A 316 -4.18 31.88 -7.67
C ILE A 316 -4.00 31.01 -6.41
N ILE A 317 -3.28 29.87 -6.53
CA ILE A 317 -2.95 29.02 -5.38
C ILE A 317 -2.08 29.77 -4.36
N LEU A 318 -1.11 30.56 -4.83
CA LEU A 318 -0.31 31.42 -3.96
C LEU A 318 -1.18 32.48 -3.27
N ASP A 319 -2.03 33.17 -4.04
CA ASP A 319 -2.91 34.25 -3.54
C ASP A 319 -3.95 33.75 -2.53
N ALA A 320 -4.30 32.45 -2.57
CA ALA A 320 -5.17 31.81 -1.58
C ALA A 320 -4.57 31.81 -0.16
N ASN A 321 -3.27 32.03 -0.01
CA ASN A 321 -2.58 32.22 1.26
C ASN A 321 -2.10 33.67 1.42
N ALA A 322 -2.88 34.49 2.12
CA ALA A 322 -2.58 35.91 2.35
C ALA A 322 -1.28 36.17 3.14
N GLN A 323 -0.67 35.16 3.76
CA GLN A 323 0.56 35.30 4.55
C GLN A 323 1.83 35.03 3.73
N SER A 324 1.72 34.53 2.50
CA SER A 324 2.87 34.21 1.65
C SER A 324 2.93 35.06 0.39
N HIS A 325 4.15 35.30 -0.09
CA HIS A 325 4.45 35.95 -1.36
C HIS A 325 5.27 35.04 -2.30
N LYS A 326 5.54 33.79 -1.88
CA LYS A 326 6.27 32.79 -2.67
C LYS A 326 5.58 31.42 -2.56
N LEU A 327 5.54 30.69 -3.67
CA LEU A 327 5.03 29.32 -3.75
C LEU A 327 6.21 28.35 -3.91
N THR A 328 6.45 27.51 -2.93
CA THR A 328 7.52 26.50 -3.01
C THR A 328 6.99 25.24 -3.70
N ILE A 329 7.67 24.81 -4.77
CA ILE A 329 7.43 23.56 -5.48
C ILE A 329 8.53 22.58 -5.11
N PHE A 330 8.13 21.42 -4.59
CA PHE A 330 9.02 20.30 -4.32
C PHE A 330 8.87 19.25 -5.43
N ASP A 331 9.83 19.21 -6.35
CA ASP A 331 9.91 18.12 -7.31
C ASP A 331 10.63 16.95 -6.63
N ALA A 332 9.92 15.83 -6.47
CA ALA A 332 10.48 14.66 -5.80
C ALA A 332 11.72 14.10 -6.51
N ARG A 333 11.87 14.33 -7.82
CA ARG A 333 12.89 13.69 -8.63
C ARG A 333 14.28 14.25 -8.34
N GLN A 334 15.27 13.47 -8.78
CA GLN A 334 16.61 13.97 -9.02
C GLN A 334 16.59 14.98 -10.18
N SER A 335 17.35 16.08 -10.06
CA SER A 335 17.41 17.14 -11.08
C SER A 335 17.72 16.57 -12.48
N SER A 336 18.67 15.64 -12.58
CA SER A 336 19.04 14.99 -13.85
C SER A 336 17.90 14.18 -14.49
N VAL A 337 17.05 13.57 -13.67
CA VAL A 337 15.85 12.86 -14.13
C VAL A 337 14.78 13.84 -14.56
N ALA A 338 14.66 15.00 -13.90
CA ALA A 338 13.77 16.07 -14.32
C ALA A 338 14.18 16.63 -15.70
N ASP A 339 15.48 16.86 -15.93
CA ASP A 339 16.02 17.27 -17.23
C ASP A 339 15.79 16.21 -18.33
N THR A 340 15.97 14.93 -18.00
CA THR A 340 15.65 13.83 -18.94
C THR A 340 14.17 13.80 -19.30
N ASN A 341 13.28 14.13 -18.36
CA ASN A 341 11.85 14.25 -18.65
C ASN A 341 11.54 15.51 -19.47
N LYS A 342 12.24 16.62 -19.24
CA LYS A 342 12.16 17.82 -20.09
C LYS A 342 12.51 17.50 -21.54
N ALA A 343 13.52 16.65 -21.77
CA ALA A 343 13.86 16.15 -23.10
C ALA A 343 12.76 15.27 -23.73
N LYS A 344 11.82 14.76 -22.94
CA LYS A 344 10.70 13.89 -23.35
C LYS A 344 9.34 14.57 -23.16
N ASP A 345 9.24 15.85 -23.54
CA ASP A 345 8.01 16.65 -23.48
C ASP A 345 7.42 16.93 -22.08
N GLY A 346 8.05 16.44 -20.99
CA GLY A 346 7.73 16.79 -19.61
C GLY A 346 8.55 17.98 -19.12
N GLY A 347 8.98 17.96 -17.85
CA GLY A 347 9.93 18.92 -17.28
C GLY A 347 9.47 19.47 -15.92
N TYR A 348 9.76 20.73 -15.64
CA TYR A 348 9.51 21.41 -14.36
C TYR A 348 9.26 22.91 -14.59
N GLU A 349 8.70 23.56 -13.56
CA GLU A 349 8.40 24.99 -13.54
C GLU A 349 9.68 25.83 -13.45
N SER A 350 10.01 26.59 -14.50
CA SER A 350 11.18 27.48 -14.53
C SER A 350 10.88 28.79 -13.79
N GLU A 351 11.73 29.19 -12.85
CA GLU A 351 11.58 30.45 -12.10
C GLU A 351 11.52 31.71 -13.00
N SER A 352 12.07 31.63 -14.22
CA SER A 352 11.96 32.70 -15.23
C SER A 352 10.53 32.92 -15.76
N PHE A 353 9.68 31.89 -15.72
CA PHE A 353 8.30 31.94 -16.19
C PHE A 353 7.28 31.91 -15.05
N TYR A 354 7.69 31.43 -13.88
CA TYR A 354 6.92 31.40 -12.65
C TYR A 354 7.61 32.30 -11.60
N PRO A 355 7.45 33.63 -11.67
CA PRO A 355 8.31 34.58 -10.95
C PRO A 355 8.19 34.52 -9.42
N ASN A 356 7.06 34.01 -8.90
CA ASN A 356 6.82 33.86 -7.46
C ASN A 356 6.98 32.40 -7.00
N VAL A 357 7.60 31.54 -7.80
CA VAL A 357 7.83 30.13 -7.48
C VAL A 357 9.27 29.90 -7.05
N GLU A 358 9.47 29.00 -6.09
CA GLU A 358 10.76 28.42 -5.74
C GLU A 358 10.76 26.93 -6.05
N LEU A 359 11.67 26.46 -6.89
CA LEU A 359 11.74 25.03 -7.23
C LEU A 359 12.86 24.34 -6.44
N ASN A 360 12.51 23.27 -5.73
CA ASN A 360 13.45 22.42 -5.00
C ASN A 360 13.35 20.97 -5.48
N PHE A 361 14.48 20.38 -5.87
CA PHE A 361 14.58 18.95 -6.15
C PHE A 361 14.87 18.19 -4.85
N LEU A 362 14.07 17.15 -4.57
CA LEU A 362 14.24 16.31 -3.38
C LEU A 362 15.22 15.14 -3.58
N GLU A 363 15.71 14.96 -4.80
CA GLU A 363 16.71 13.94 -5.13
C GLU A 363 16.27 12.49 -4.84
N ILE A 364 14.97 12.19 -4.95
CA ILE A 364 14.45 10.84 -4.72
C ILE A 364 14.59 10.00 -6.02
N PRO A 365 15.28 8.85 -5.96
CA PRO A 365 15.41 7.97 -7.12
C PRO A 365 14.08 7.39 -7.60
N ASN A 366 14.03 7.01 -8.89
CA ASN A 366 12.82 6.44 -9.47
C ASN A 366 12.53 5.01 -9.00
N ILE A 367 11.37 4.48 -9.38
CA ILE A 367 10.88 3.15 -9.00
C ILE A 367 11.83 2.00 -9.37
N HIS A 368 12.69 2.15 -10.40
CA HIS A 368 13.63 1.11 -10.80
C HIS A 368 14.78 1.01 -9.80
N VAL A 369 15.27 2.14 -9.30
CA VAL A 369 16.28 2.20 -8.24
C VAL A 369 15.72 1.64 -6.94
N MET A 370 14.50 2.04 -6.56
CA MET A 370 13.84 1.53 -5.34
C MET A 370 13.62 0.01 -5.40
N ARG A 371 13.22 -0.51 -6.56
CA ARG A 371 13.04 -1.95 -6.77
C ARG A 371 14.37 -2.71 -6.70
N GLU A 372 15.44 -2.14 -7.25
CA GLU A 372 16.78 -2.73 -7.17
C GLU A 372 17.30 -2.70 -5.73
N SER A 373 17.03 -1.63 -4.99
CA SER A 373 17.40 -1.52 -3.59
C SER A 373 16.74 -2.60 -2.73
N LEU A 374 15.42 -2.80 -2.89
CA LEU A 374 14.71 -3.89 -2.22
C LEU A 374 15.21 -5.27 -2.64
N ARG A 375 15.59 -5.46 -3.91
CA ARG A 375 16.18 -6.71 -4.41
C ARG A 375 17.51 -7.02 -3.71
N LYS A 376 18.40 -6.04 -3.59
CA LYS A 376 19.68 -6.20 -2.87
C LYS A 376 19.45 -6.46 -1.39
N LEU A 377 18.55 -5.69 -0.74
CA LEU A 377 18.24 -5.88 0.67
C LEU A 377 17.76 -7.31 0.95
N LYS A 378 16.93 -7.87 0.06
CA LYS A 378 16.48 -9.25 0.15
C LYS A 378 17.62 -10.28 0.23
N GLU A 379 18.68 -10.08 -0.54
CA GLU A 379 19.86 -10.97 -0.57
C GLU A 379 20.67 -10.89 0.72
N VAL A 380 20.65 -9.73 1.40
CA VAL A 380 21.35 -9.51 2.67
C VAL A 380 20.60 -10.12 3.85
N VAL A 381 19.26 -10.11 3.82
CA VAL A 381 18.44 -10.49 4.99
C VAL A 381 17.93 -11.93 4.99
N TYR A 382 17.93 -12.61 3.84
CA TYR A 382 17.36 -13.96 3.73
C TYR A 382 18.23 -14.89 2.86
N PRO A 383 18.46 -16.15 3.26
CA PRO A 383 17.90 -16.80 4.46
C PRO A 383 18.70 -16.57 5.74
N ALA A 384 19.97 -16.17 5.65
CA ALA A 384 20.83 -15.97 6.80
C ALA A 384 21.60 -14.67 6.64
N ILE A 385 21.77 -13.96 7.75
CA ILE A 385 22.51 -12.70 7.80
C ILE A 385 23.99 -13.00 8.03
N ASP A 386 24.86 -12.34 7.26
CA ASP A 386 26.29 -12.28 7.57
C ASP A 386 26.55 -11.17 8.58
N GLU A 387 26.58 -11.55 9.87
CA GLU A 387 26.78 -10.63 11.00
C GLU A 387 28.09 -9.85 10.90
N ALA A 388 29.14 -10.43 10.31
CA ALA A 388 30.46 -9.77 10.22
C ALA A 388 30.43 -8.56 9.28
N HIS A 389 29.57 -8.58 8.26
CA HIS A 389 29.48 -7.55 7.22
C HIS A 389 28.12 -6.86 7.15
N TRP A 390 27.26 -7.03 8.18
CA TRP A 390 25.87 -6.55 8.18
C TRP A 390 25.75 -5.07 7.78
N LEU A 391 26.49 -4.18 8.45
CA LEU A 391 26.39 -2.74 8.20
C LEU A 391 26.80 -2.38 6.76
N SER A 392 27.93 -2.92 6.28
CA SER A 392 28.40 -2.68 4.91
C SER A 392 27.48 -3.29 3.85
N ALA A 393 26.88 -4.45 4.13
CA ALA A 393 25.98 -5.13 3.21
C ALA A 393 24.66 -4.36 3.08
N VAL A 394 24.12 -3.84 4.19
CA VAL A 394 22.92 -2.99 4.20
C VAL A 394 23.20 -1.65 3.50
N ASP A 395 24.36 -1.03 3.74
CA ASP A 395 24.73 0.22 3.09
C ASP A 395 24.78 0.07 1.55
N ALA A 396 25.33 -1.03 1.05
CA ALA A 396 25.41 -1.33 -0.39
C ALA A 396 24.06 -1.59 -1.09
N THR A 397 22.94 -1.60 -0.34
CA THR A 397 21.59 -1.81 -0.88
C THR A 397 21.02 -0.59 -1.58
N HIS A 398 21.56 0.61 -1.37
CA HIS A 398 21.17 1.84 -2.05
C HIS A 398 22.39 2.46 -2.72
#